data_AF-A0AAW1FJT3-F1
#
_entry.id   AF-A0AAW1FJT3-F1
#
_cell.length_a   1.000
_cell.length_b   1.000
_cell.length_c   1.000
_cell.angle_alpha   90.00
_cell.angle_beta   90.00
_cell.angle_gamma   90.00
#
_symmetry.space_group_name_H-M   'P 1'
#
loop_
_entity.id
_entity.type
_entity.pdbx_description
1 polymer ?
#
loop_
_entity_poly.entity_id
_entity_poly.type
_entity_poly.pdbx_seq_one_letter_code
_entity_poly.pdbx_strand_id
1 'polypeptide(L)'
;MARSEYDVINFSTLERELKGSIESERRHHRENDAKLRAVNQGVSSYCQFRDLVLSCHLKPLEKKDKDGAPRKQPWNPVAPTNE
;
A
#
# COMPACT_ATOMS: atom_id res chain seq x y z
N MET A 1 39.16 -28.53 -22.60
CA MET A 1 38.20 -28.27 -21.51
C MET A 1 37.01 -27.57 -22.13
N ALA A 2 35.89 -28.28 -22.31
CA ALA A 2 34.69 -27.69 -22.88
C ALA A 2 34.07 -26.75 -21.83
N ARG A 3 34.09 -25.45 -22.10
CA ARG A 3 33.29 -24.47 -21.38
C ARG A 3 31.84 -24.85 -21.62
N SER A 4 31.25 -25.48 -20.62
CA SER A 4 29.84 -25.85 -20.61
C SER A 4 28.98 -24.60 -20.82
N GLU A 5 27.92 -24.73 -21.59
CA GLU A 5 26.93 -23.69 -21.96
C GLU A 5 26.22 -23.02 -20.77
N TYR A 6 26.60 -23.36 -19.53
CA TYR A 6 26.17 -22.73 -18.28
C TYR A 6 26.88 -21.39 -17.98
N ASP A 7 27.84 -20.95 -18.81
CA ASP A 7 28.72 -19.80 -18.51
C ASP A 7 28.22 -18.45 -19.06
N VAL A 8 27.00 -18.39 -19.60
CA VAL A 8 26.36 -17.13 -20.02
C VAL A 8 25.26 -16.75 -19.04
N ILE A 9 25.63 -15.96 -18.03
CA ILE A 9 24.70 -15.42 -17.04
C ILE A 9 23.63 -14.58 -17.77
N ASN A 10 22.37 -14.98 -17.65
CA ASN A 10 21.25 -14.24 -18.21
C ASN A 10 20.88 -13.06 -17.29
N PHE A 11 21.48 -11.90 -17.56
CA PHE A 11 21.31 -10.70 -16.72
C PHE A 11 19.85 -10.21 -16.65
N SER A 12 19.05 -10.38 -17.70
CA SER A 12 17.64 -9.95 -17.69
C SER A 12 16.78 -10.80 -16.75
N THR A 13 17.07 -12.10 -16.64
CA THR A 13 16.40 -12.98 -15.68
C THR A 13 16.77 -12.60 -14.25
N LEU A 14 18.06 -12.36 -14.00
CA LEU A 14 18.58 -11.96 -12.69
C LEU A 14 18.02 -10.60 -12.24
N GLU A 15 17.93 -9.63 -13.16
CA GLU A 15 17.35 -8.32 -12.85
C GLU A 15 15.88 -8.41 -12.47
N ARG A 16 15.10 -9.26 -13.16
CA ARG A 16 13.69 -9.48 -12.83
C ARG A 16 13.52 -10.13 -11.46
N GLU A 17 14.34 -11.12 -11.14
CA GLU A 17 14.34 -11.78 -9.83
C GLU A 17 14.70 -10.80 -8.71
N LEU A 18 15.71 -9.96 -8.93
CA LEU A 18 16.10 -8.91 -8.00
C LEU A 18 14.96 -7.91 -7.76
N LYS A 19 14.32 -7.42 -8.83
CA LYS A 19 13.18 -6.49 -8.71
C LYS A 19 12.02 -7.12 -7.91
N GLY A 20 11.69 -8.38 -8.19
CA GLY A 20 10.67 -9.11 -7.43
C GLY A 20 11.02 -9.28 -5.95
N SER A 21 12.29 -9.55 -5.65
CA SER A 21 12.79 -9.68 -4.28
C SER A 21 12.74 -8.35 -3.51
N ILE A 22 13.11 -7.24 -4.16
CA ILE A 22 13.03 -5.90 -3.57
C ILE A 22 11.57 -5.52 -3.29
N GLU A 23 10.66 -5.80 -4.22
CA GLU A 23 9.24 -5.50 -4.04
C GLU A 23 8.60 -6.33 -2.92
N SER A 24 8.95 -7.62 -2.83
CA SER A 24 8.46 -8.49 -1.75
C SER A 24 8.97 -8.04 -0.38
N GLU A 25 10.23 -7.65 -0.28
CA GLU A 25 10.82 -7.12 0.95
C GLU A 25 10.18 -5.79 1.36
N ARG A 26 9.98 -4.87 0.42
CA ARG A 26 9.27 -3.61 0.66
C ARG A 26 7.85 -3.84 1.15
N ARG A 27 7.14 -4.82 0.59
CA ARG A 27 5.80 -5.20 1.04
C ARG A 27 5.84 -5.76 2.46
N HIS A 28 6.74 -6.69 2.73
CA HIS A 28 6.91 -7.30 4.05
C HIS A 28 7.21 -6.25 5.13
N HIS A 29 8.06 -5.26 4.82
CA HIS A 29 8.35 -4.15 5.74
C HIS A 29 7.08 -3.34 6.07
N ARG A 30 6.28 -2.97 5.05
CA ARG A 30 5.02 -2.22 5.27
C ARG A 30 4.01 -3.01 6.08
N GLU A 31 3.90 -4.31 5.84
CA GLU A 31 3.02 -5.20 6.61
C GLU A 31 3.47 -5.29 8.08
N ASN A 32 4.77 -5.44 8.34
CA ASN A 32 5.29 -5.49 9.71
C ASN A 32 5.13 -4.16 10.44
N ASP A 33 5.37 -3.02 9.77
CA ASP A 33 5.07 -1.71 10.35
C ASP A 33 3.59 -1.59 10.71
N ALA A 34 2.69 -2.07 9.85
CA ALA A 34 1.26 -2.08 10.14
C ALA A 34 0.90 -3.00 11.33
N LYS A 35 1.52 -4.18 11.44
CA LYS A 35 1.36 -5.08 12.60
C LYS A 35 1.79 -4.37 13.88
N LEU A 36 2.98 -3.75 13.89
CA LEU A 36 3.50 -3.03 15.05
C LEU A 36 2.60 -1.85 15.42
N ARG A 37 2.12 -1.07 14.43
CA ARG A 37 1.17 0.01 14.68
C ARG A 37 -0.13 -0.50 15.29
N ALA A 38 -0.70 -1.58 14.76
CA ALA A 38 -1.96 -2.14 15.27
C ALA A 38 -1.82 -2.67 16.71
N VAL A 39 -0.67 -3.28 17.04
CA VAL A 39 -0.36 -3.67 18.43
C VAL A 39 -0.24 -2.44 19.32
N ASN A 40 0.50 -1.41 18.90
CA ASN A 40 0.67 -0.17 19.67
C ASN A 40 -0.65 0.59 19.88
N GLN A 41 -1.61 0.47 18.94
CA GLN A 41 -2.95 1.04 19.06
C GLN A 41 -3.87 0.26 20.00
N GLY A 42 -3.48 -0.94 20.46
CA GLY A 42 -4.27 -1.73 21.40
C GLY A 42 -5.58 -2.27 20.81
N VAL A 43 -5.54 -2.73 19.56
CA VAL A 43 -6.71 -3.25 18.84
C VAL A 43 -7.32 -4.46 19.56
N SER A 44 -8.63 -4.43 19.81
CA SER A 44 -9.32 -5.39 20.69
C SER A 44 -9.70 -6.72 20.03
N SER A 45 -9.78 -6.76 18.69
CA SER A 45 -10.19 -7.94 17.93
C SER A 45 -9.20 -8.26 16.80
N TYR A 46 -8.97 -9.55 16.57
CA TYR A 46 -8.14 -10.01 15.46
C TYR A 46 -8.68 -9.57 14.09
N CYS A 47 -10.00 -9.46 13.92
CA CYS A 47 -10.58 -8.99 12.66
C CYS A 47 -10.11 -7.57 12.34
N GLN A 48 -10.18 -6.66 13.34
CA GLN A 48 -9.72 -5.29 13.19
C GLN A 48 -8.20 -5.22 12.96
N PHE A 49 -7.43 -6.07 13.64
CA PHE A 49 -5.98 -6.19 13.42
C PHE A 49 -5.68 -6.61 11.97
N ARG A 50 -6.38 -7.64 11.48
CA ARG A 50 -6.22 -8.14 10.11
C ARG A 50 -6.54 -7.06 9.08
N ASP A 51 -7.63 -6.32 9.28
CA ASP A 51 -8.04 -5.25 8.36
C ASP A 51 -7.00 -4.13 8.30
N LEU A 52 -6.39 -3.77 9.44
CA LEU A 52 -5.30 -2.79 9.50
C LEU A 52 -4.04 -3.26 8.75
N VAL A 53 -3.68 -4.54 8.87
CA VAL A 53 -2.50 -5.09 8.18
C VAL A 53 -2.75 -5.20 6.67
N LEU A 54 -3.94 -5.65 6.25
CA LEU A 54 -4.31 -5.75 4.84
C LEU A 54 -4.35 -4.38 4.16
N SER A 55 -4.76 -3.34 4.87
CA SER A 55 -4.82 -1.96 4.38
C SER A 55 -3.48 -1.21 4.44
N CYS A 56 -2.35 -1.87 4.76
CA CYS A 56 -1.03 -1.23 4.89
C CYS A 56 -0.51 -0.53 3.62
N HIS A 57 -1.04 -0.91 2.45
CA HIS A 57 -0.67 -0.35 1.15
C HIS A 57 -1.41 0.95 0.83
N LEU A 58 -2.44 1.31 1.60
CA LEU A 58 -3.20 2.55 1.42
C LEU A 58 -2.38 3.76 1.85
N LYS A 59 -2.46 4.83 1.06
CA LYS A 59 -1.85 6.11 1.39
C LYS A 59 -2.86 7.00 2.14
N PRO A 60 -2.43 7.81 3.11
CA PRO A 60 -3.27 8.85 3.68
C PRO A 60 -3.81 9.78 2.59
N LEU A 61 -5.06 10.19 2.72
CA LEU A 61 -5.68 11.16 1.80
C LEU A 61 -4.98 12.52 1.93
N GLU A 62 -4.57 13.07 0.80
CA GLU A 62 -4.01 14.42 0.72
C GLU A 62 -5.13 15.47 0.78
N LYS A 63 -4.78 16.73 1.07
CA LYS A 63 -5.76 17.83 1.08
C LYS A 63 -6.46 17.97 -0.27
N LYS A 64 -5.71 17.78 -1.36
CA LYS A 64 -6.22 17.80 -2.74
C LYS A 64 -7.23 16.68 -3.02
N ASP A 65 -7.15 15.56 -2.31
CA ASP A 65 -8.12 14.46 -2.43
C ASP A 65 -9.43 14.78 -1.68
N LYS A 66 -9.36 15.64 -0.65
CA LYS A 66 -10.51 16.09 0.14
C LYS A 66 -11.24 17.25 -0.53
N ASP A 67 -10.48 18.14 -1.14
CA ASP A 67 -10.96 19.27 -1.93
C ASP A 67 -11.43 18.74 -3.30
N GLY A 68 -12.50 17.94 -3.28
CA GLY A 68 -13.11 17.42 -4.48
C GLY A 68 -13.42 18.54 -5.48
N ALA A 69 -13.43 18.20 -6.77
CA ALA A 69 -13.92 19.07 -7.84
C ALA A 69 -15.17 19.84 -7.40
N PRO A 70 -15.34 21.13 -7.80
CA PRO A 70 -16.41 21.99 -7.31
C PRO A 70 -17.73 21.21 -7.29
N ARG A 71 -18.24 20.98 -6.08
CA ARG A 71 -19.45 20.20 -5.87
C ARG A 71 -20.59 20.94 -6.55
N LYS A 72 -20.96 20.49 -7.75
CA LYS A 72 -22.03 21.12 -8.55
C LYS A 72 -23.42 20.96 -7.92
N GLN A 73 -23.54 20.16 -6.86
CA GLN A 73 -24.80 19.85 -6.19
C GLN A 73 -24.62 19.92 -4.67
N PRO A 74 -25.54 20.57 -3.93
CA PRO A 74 -25.59 20.46 -2.49
C PRO A 74 -25.69 18.99 -2.06
N TRP A 75 -24.92 18.60 -1.04
CA TRP A 75 -25.02 17.25 -0.46
C TRP A 75 -26.43 16.97 0.12
N ASN A 76 -27.15 18.04 0.46
CA ASN A 76 -28.53 17.98 0.94
C ASN A 76 -29.39 19.05 0.25
N PRO A 77 -30.39 18.69 -0.57
CA PRO A 77 -31.26 19.66 -1.25
C PRO A 77 -32.22 20.41 -0.30
N VAL A 78 -32.39 19.96 0.94
CA VAL A 78 -33.25 20.63 1.93
C VAL A 78 -32.49 21.49 2.95
N ALA A 79 -31.16 21.59 2.84
CA ALA A 79 -30.39 22.43 3.74
C ALA A 79 -30.62 23.91 3.37
N PRO A 80 -31.07 24.77 4.30
CA PRO A 80 -31.15 26.20 4.04
C PRO A 80 -29.73 26.72 3.76
N THR A 81 -29.57 27.48 2.69
CA THR A 81 -28.35 28.28 2.46
C THR A 81 -28.23 29.26 3.62
N ASN A 82 -27.13 29.16 4.39
CA ASN A 82 -26.84 30.11 5.46
C ASN A 82 -26.75 31.52 4.86
N GLU A 83 -27.72 32.37 5.19
CA GLU A 83 -27.68 33.84 4.95
C GLU A 83 -26.64 34.51 5.86
#